data_AF-A0A255HMH5-F1
#
_entry.id   AF-A0A255HMH5-F1
#
_cell.length_a   1.000
_cell.length_b   1.000
_cell.length_c   1.000
_cell.angle_alpha   90.00
_cell.angle_beta   90.00
_cell.angle_gamma   90.00
#
_symmetry.space_group_name_H-M   'P 1'
#
loop_
_entity.id
_entity.type
_entity.pdbx_description
1 polymer ?
#
loop_
_entity_poly.entity_id
_entity_poly.type
_entity_poly.pdbx_seq_one_letter_code
_entity_poly.pdbx_strand_id
1 'polypeptide(L)'
;MLSNLPSTAQALVPYTGYYPLPNVAGAFITVDTSMTSAGGSVSYDASVTISTDGLNSTQYPASACALDSNTLVITGQTGTVASLDFTPTTGGMQVRGTITGYAGQAQGVSPFAPVNFAVWDGIYYAQLPSLMVQGVPTPFSFVPALEVKVDAQGNQTVWWASSGAPLQQVAWFRYDFAMFVIAFALAEGAEMMFEMGTAAGWGKVAGNAKSGYMLVSIQQQVPVPNL
;
A
#
# COMPACT_ATOMS: atom_id res chain seq x y z
N MET A 1 9.04 -13.32 -31.10
CA MET A 1 7.97 -13.25 -30.10
C MET A 1 8.61 -12.88 -28.78
N LEU A 2 8.66 -11.59 -28.45
CA LEU A 2 9.19 -11.10 -27.17
C LEU A 2 8.07 -11.22 -26.13
N SER A 3 8.38 -11.85 -25.01
CA SER A 3 7.43 -12.29 -23.98
C SER A 3 6.71 -11.12 -23.31
N ASN A 4 5.37 -11.12 -23.34
CA ASN A 4 4.49 -10.30 -22.48
C ASN A 4 4.52 -10.78 -21.00
N LEU A 5 5.66 -11.25 -20.51
CA LEU A 5 5.78 -11.67 -19.13
C LEU A 5 5.85 -10.43 -18.24
N PRO A 6 5.08 -10.39 -17.13
CA PRO A 6 5.12 -9.28 -16.19
C PRO A 6 6.55 -9.11 -15.63
N SER A 7 6.93 -7.87 -15.33
CA SER A 7 8.18 -7.61 -14.62
C SER A 7 8.14 -8.26 -13.23
N THR A 8 9.29 -8.56 -12.63
CA THR A 8 9.33 -9.07 -11.24
C THR A 8 8.57 -8.16 -10.28
N ALA A 9 8.69 -6.83 -10.45
CA ALA A 9 7.95 -5.87 -9.63
C ALA A 9 6.43 -5.99 -9.79
N GLN A 10 5.94 -6.14 -11.03
CA GLN A 10 4.53 -6.36 -11.30
C GLN A 10 4.05 -7.71 -10.74
N ALA A 11 4.85 -8.76 -10.86
CA ALA A 11 4.53 -10.09 -10.37
C ALA A 11 4.46 -10.16 -8.83
N LEU A 12 5.09 -9.21 -8.12
CA LEU A 12 5.05 -9.12 -6.66
C LEU A 12 3.78 -8.45 -6.11
N VAL A 13 3.01 -7.74 -6.95
CA VAL A 13 1.82 -6.99 -6.51
C VAL A 13 0.85 -7.85 -5.67
N PRO A 14 0.48 -9.10 -6.05
CA PRO A 14 -0.43 -9.95 -5.27
C PRO A 14 0.04 -10.25 -3.84
N TYR A 15 1.34 -10.14 -3.58
CA TYR A 15 1.95 -10.44 -2.27
C TYR A 15 2.20 -9.19 -1.43
N THR A 16 1.76 -8.02 -1.89
CA THR A 16 1.88 -6.76 -1.14
C THR A 16 1.29 -6.90 0.25
N GLY A 17 2.03 -6.48 1.27
CA GLY A 17 1.57 -6.53 2.65
C GLY A 17 2.67 -6.63 3.70
N TYR A 18 2.23 -6.63 4.96
CA TYR A 18 3.09 -6.78 6.14
C TYR A 18 2.81 -8.14 6.78
N TYR A 19 3.87 -8.93 6.96
CA TYR A 19 3.82 -10.29 7.48
C TYR A 19 4.61 -10.33 8.79
N PRO A 20 3.95 -10.25 9.97
CA PRO A 20 4.65 -10.43 11.24
C PRO A 20 5.20 -11.85 11.35
N LEU A 21 6.39 -11.97 11.92
CA LEU A 21 7.07 -13.25 12.14
C LEU A 21 7.09 -13.55 13.65
N PRO A 22 6.16 -14.35 14.18
CA PRO A 22 5.85 -14.38 15.61
C PRO A 22 6.89 -15.07 16.49
N ASN A 23 7.87 -15.80 15.93
CA ASN A 23 8.89 -16.48 16.74
C ASN A 23 9.91 -15.49 17.32
N VAL A 24 10.03 -14.30 16.73
CA VAL A 24 10.90 -13.23 17.22
C VAL A 24 10.08 -11.96 17.31
N ALA A 25 9.97 -11.40 18.52
CA ALA A 25 9.17 -10.20 18.74
C ALA A 25 9.63 -9.06 17.82
N GLY A 26 8.69 -8.46 17.10
CA GLY A 26 8.95 -7.36 16.17
C GLY A 26 9.55 -7.77 14.82
N ALA A 27 9.94 -9.03 14.59
CA ALA A 27 10.42 -9.49 13.29
C ALA A 27 9.28 -9.50 12.24
N PHE A 28 9.62 -9.22 10.98
CA PHE A 28 8.64 -9.09 9.91
C PHE A 28 9.23 -9.28 8.51
N ILE A 29 8.33 -9.51 7.56
CA ILE A 29 8.55 -9.29 6.12
C ILE A 29 7.57 -8.22 5.66
N THR A 30 7.99 -7.32 4.79
CA THR A 30 7.11 -6.40 4.08
C THR A 30 7.37 -6.51 2.60
N VAL A 31 6.32 -6.69 1.80
CA VAL A 31 6.37 -6.58 0.35
C VAL A 31 5.66 -5.28 0.00
N ASP A 32 6.42 -4.29 -0.47
CA ASP A 32 5.92 -2.99 -0.85
C ASP A 32 5.94 -2.89 -2.37
N THR A 33 4.80 -2.64 -2.99
CA THR A 33 4.69 -2.47 -4.44
C THR A 33 3.93 -1.20 -4.79
N SER A 34 4.28 -0.63 -5.94
CA SER A 34 3.62 0.55 -6.47
C SER A 34 3.60 0.51 -7.99
N MET A 35 2.63 1.21 -8.55
CA MET A 35 2.49 1.43 -9.98
C MET A 35 2.51 2.92 -10.26
N THR A 36 3.27 3.32 -11.27
CA THR A 36 3.32 4.69 -11.78
C THR A 36 2.79 4.70 -13.21
N SER A 37 1.86 5.61 -13.51
CA SER A 37 1.41 5.88 -14.87
C SER A 37 1.83 7.28 -15.27
N ALA A 38 2.58 7.41 -16.36
CA ALA A 38 3.06 8.68 -16.89
C ALA A 38 3.10 8.65 -18.43
N GLY A 39 2.48 9.64 -19.08
CA GLY A 39 2.50 9.75 -20.54
C GLY A 39 1.98 8.52 -21.29
N GLY A 40 1.02 7.79 -20.71
CA GLY A 40 0.46 6.55 -21.29
C GLY A 40 1.33 5.30 -21.09
N SER A 41 2.46 5.42 -20.39
CA SER A 41 3.30 4.28 -19.99
C SER A 41 3.08 3.93 -18.53
N VAL A 42 3.01 2.64 -18.22
CA VAL A 42 2.88 2.13 -16.85
C VAL A 42 4.16 1.42 -16.43
N SER A 43 4.70 1.77 -15.27
CA SER A 43 5.84 1.10 -14.63
C SER A 43 5.46 0.60 -13.24
N TYR A 44 6.15 -0.45 -12.80
CA TYR A 44 5.97 -1.03 -11.47
C TYR A 44 7.29 -1.00 -10.72
N ASP A 45 7.21 -0.67 -9.44
CA ASP A 45 8.31 -0.74 -8.48
C ASP A 45 7.92 -1.68 -7.35
N ALA A 46 8.90 -2.44 -6.86
CA ALA A 46 8.71 -3.30 -5.71
C ALA A 46 9.98 -3.38 -4.86
N SER A 47 9.78 -3.55 -3.56
CA SER A 47 10.83 -3.89 -2.62
C SER A 47 10.33 -4.87 -1.59
N VAL A 48 11.24 -5.71 -1.08
CA VAL A 48 10.97 -6.62 0.02
C VAL A 48 11.87 -6.24 1.19
N THR A 49 11.28 -5.89 2.32
CA THR A 49 12.00 -5.54 3.54
C THR A 49 11.89 -6.70 4.52
N ILE A 50 13.01 -7.11 5.11
CA ILE A 50 13.06 -8.19 6.09
C ILE A 50 13.71 -7.67 7.37
N SER A 51 13.05 -7.90 8.51
CA SER A 51 13.63 -7.79 9.84
C SER A 51 13.56 -9.13 10.54
N THR A 52 14.70 -9.69 10.92
CA THR A 52 14.77 -10.99 11.60
C THR A 52 14.79 -10.87 13.12
N ASP A 53 15.09 -9.69 13.65
CA ASP A 53 15.26 -9.39 15.08
C ASP A 53 14.27 -8.35 15.62
N GLY A 54 13.48 -7.72 14.75
CA GLY A 54 12.56 -6.63 15.08
C GLY A 54 13.23 -5.29 15.39
N LEU A 55 14.55 -5.20 15.26
CA LEU A 55 15.36 -4.02 15.56
C LEU A 55 15.99 -3.43 14.30
N ASN A 56 16.49 -4.29 13.43
CA ASN A 56 17.16 -3.94 12.19
C ASN A 56 16.40 -4.53 11.00
N SER A 57 16.48 -3.85 9.86
CA SER A 57 15.84 -4.32 8.64
C SER A 57 16.71 -4.08 7.41
N THR A 58 16.66 -5.00 6.46
CA THR A 58 17.31 -4.85 5.16
C THR A 58 16.24 -4.83 4.07
N GLN A 59 16.33 -3.85 3.17
CA GLN A 59 15.46 -3.74 2.00
C GLN A 59 16.16 -4.34 0.78
N TYR A 60 15.42 -5.14 0.02
CA TYR A 60 15.85 -5.76 -1.22
C TYR A 60 15.00 -5.21 -2.38
N PRO A 61 15.61 -4.65 -3.44
CA PRO A 61 14.86 -4.20 -4.60
C PRO A 61 14.31 -5.40 -5.39
N ALA A 62 13.32 -5.17 -6.27
CA ALA A 62 12.77 -6.20 -7.15
C ALA A 62 13.83 -6.94 -7.98
N SER A 63 14.94 -6.29 -8.33
CA SER A 63 16.06 -6.91 -9.08
C SER A 63 16.84 -7.95 -8.28
N ALA A 64 16.73 -7.94 -6.95
CA ALA A 64 17.29 -8.96 -6.06
C ALA A 64 16.33 -10.15 -5.85
N CYS A 65 15.15 -10.10 -6.45
CA CYS A 65 14.08 -11.07 -6.26
C CYS A 65 13.88 -11.91 -7.53
N ALA A 66 13.68 -13.21 -7.33
CA ALA A 66 13.20 -14.13 -8.37
C ALA A 66 11.93 -14.79 -7.86
N LEU A 67 10.83 -14.66 -8.60
CA LEU A 67 9.57 -15.28 -8.28
C LEU A 67 9.30 -16.38 -9.29
N ASP A 68 9.17 -17.62 -8.81
CA ASP A 68 8.67 -18.74 -9.58
C ASP A 68 7.32 -19.17 -8.99
N SER A 69 6.25 -18.95 -9.75
CA SER A 69 4.88 -19.19 -9.29
C SER A 69 4.58 -18.40 -8.00
N ASN A 70 4.59 -19.07 -6.84
CA ASN A 70 4.36 -18.45 -5.53
C ASN A 70 5.60 -18.46 -4.64
N THR A 71 6.73 -18.95 -5.12
CA THR A 71 7.98 -19.05 -4.38
C THR A 71 8.87 -17.86 -4.74
N LEU A 72 9.09 -17.00 -3.77
CA LEU A 72 9.99 -15.85 -3.87
C LEU A 72 11.36 -16.21 -3.29
N VAL A 73 12.39 -16.13 -4.13
CA VAL A 73 13.79 -16.24 -3.73
C VAL A 73 14.42 -14.85 -3.73
N ILE A 74 15.04 -14.47 -2.62
CA ILE A 74 15.71 -13.18 -2.45
C ILE A 74 17.21 -13.42 -2.32
N THR A 75 17.99 -12.77 -3.17
CA THR A 75 19.46 -12.93 -3.22
C THR A 75 20.13 -11.65 -2.72
N GLY A 76 20.97 -11.81 -1.69
CA GLY A 76 21.86 -10.76 -1.20
C GLY A 76 23.23 -10.83 -1.87
N GLN A 77 24.20 -10.06 -1.35
CA GLN A 77 25.56 -10.03 -1.90
C GLN A 77 26.28 -11.39 -1.81
N THR A 78 25.95 -12.20 -0.79
CA THR A 78 26.65 -13.46 -0.48
C THR A 78 25.85 -14.71 -0.83
N GLY A 79 24.71 -14.57 -1.51
CA GLY A 79 23.84 -15.69 -1.89
C GLY A 79 22.38 -15.51 -1.45
N THR A 80 21.62 -16.60 -1.45
CA THR A 80 20.19 -16.59 -1.06
C THR A 80 20.01 -16.16 0.39
N VAL A 81 19.28 -15.08 0.60
CA VAL A 81 18.90 -14.57 1.92
C VAL A 81 17.60 -15.20 2.39
N ALA A 82 16.61 -15.35 1.50
CA ALA A 82 15.31 -15.90 1.83
C ALA A 82 14.73 -16.72 0.68
N SER A 83 13.92 -17.72 1.03
CA SER A 83 13.07 -18.50 0.13
C SER A 83 11.69 -18.59 0.76
N LEU A 84 10.70 -17.92 0.17
CA LEU A 84 9.39 -17.66 0.76
C LEU A 84 8.27 -18.13 -0.17
N ASP A 85 7.45 -19.05 0.31
CA ASP A 85 6.25 -19.52 -0.36
C ASP A 85 5.03 -18.73 0.11
N PHE A 86 4.34 -18.10 -0.83
CA PHE A 86 3.09 -17.38 -0.57
C PHE A 86 1.89 -18.27 -0.87
N THR A 87 0.86 -18.19 -0.04
CA THR A 87 -0.39 -18.94 -0.22
C THR A 87 -1.57 -18.05 0.12
N PRO A 88 -2.54 -17.89 -0.81
CA PRO A 88 -3.75 -17.14 -0.53
C PRO A 88 -4.50 -17.70 0.67
N THR A 89 -5.11 -16.81 1.46
CA THR A 89 -6.00 -17.15 2.56
C THR A 89 -7.31 -16.39 2.41
N THR A 90 -8.31 -16.69 3.24
CA THR A 90 -9.56 -15.92 3.23
C THR A 90 -9.28 -14.47 3.63
N GLY A 91 -9.28 -13.55 2.65
CA GLY A 91 -9.08 -12.12 2.87
C GLY A 91 -7.63 -11.64 2.94
N GLY A 92 -6.64 -12.48 2.62
CA GLY A 92 -5.24 -12.07 2.68
C GLY A 92 -4.26 -13.10 2.13
N MET A 93 -3.02 -13.04 2.61
CA MET A 93 -1.91 -13.87 2.14
C MET A 93 -1.14 -14.44 3.31
N GLN A 94 -0.77 -15.71 3.24
CA GLN A 94 0.19 -16.33 4.14
C GLN A 94 1.55 -16.41 3.45
N VAL A 95 2.62 -16.26 4.23
CA VAL A 95 4.00 -16.55 3.81
C VAL A 95 4.60 -17.63 4.71
N ARG A 96 5.34 -18.57 4.12
CA ARG A 96 6.13 -19.57 4.83
C ARG A 96 7.48 -19.76 4.16
N GLY A 97 8.54 -19.99 4.92
CA GLY A 97 9.84 -20.22 4.30
C GLY A 97 11.04 -20.12 5.22
N THR A 98 12.20 -19.88 4.63
CA THR A 98 13.47 -19.71 5.32
C THR A 98 14.00 -18.29 5.12
N ILE A 99 14.61 -17.74 6.16
CA ILE A 99 15.31 -16.46 6.14
C ILE A 99 16.62 -16.63 6.90
N THR A 100 17.72 -16.24 6.29
CA THR A 100 19.04 -16.27 6.91
C THR A 100 19.05 -15.38 8.17
N GLY A 101 19.44 -15.96 9.30
CA GLY A 101 19.51 -15.24 10.58
C GLY A 101 18.19 -15.13 11.34
N TYR A 102 17.09 -15.68 10.83
CA TYR A 102 15.83 -15.79 11.58
C TYR A 102 15.76 -17.09 12.38
N ALA A 103 15.24 -17.03 13.60
CA ALA A 103 15.10 -18.20 14.46
C ALA A 103 13.90 -19.07 14.04
N GLY A 104 14.19 -20.18 13.35
CA GLY A 104 13.20 -21.16 12.91
C GLY A 104 12.63 -20.87 11.53
N GLN A 105 11.45 -21.42 11.25
CA GLN A 105 10.76 -21.19 9.97
C GLN A 105 10.05 -19.84 10.00
N ALA A 106 10.27 -19.02 8.98
CA ALA A 106 9.51 -17.79 8.80
C ALA A 106 8.08 -18.17 8.43
N GLN A 107 7.11 -17.75 9.24
CA GLN A 107 5.69 -17.93 8.98
C GLN A 107 4.96 -16.66 9.39
N GLY A 108 4.21 -16.07 8.47
CA GLY A 108 3.45 -14.84 8.74
C GLY A 108 2.17 -14.81 7.92
N VAL A 109 1.22 -13.99 8.36
CA VAL A 109 -0.04 -13.76 7.63
C VAL A 109 -0.26 -12.27 7.53
N SER A 110 -0.53 -11.82 6.31
CA SER A 110 -1.02 -10.48 6.03
C SER A 110 -2.53 -10.57 5.80
N PRO A 111 -3.38 -9.89 6.60
CA PRO A 111 -4.83 -9.82 6.36
C PRO A 111 -5.17 -8.83 5.22
N PHE A 112 -4.17 -8.44 4.44
CA PHE A 112 -4.31 -7.48 3.36
C PHE A 112 -4.26 -8.19 2.01
N ALA A 113 -5.20 -7.82 1.15
CA ALA A 113 -5.18 -8.15 -0.26
C ALA A 113 -5.06 -6.83 -1.05
N PRO A 114 -4.12 -6.71 -1.98
CA PRO A 114 -3.98 -5.51 -2.81
C PRO A 114 -5.28 -5.24 -3.57
N VAL A 115 -5.75 -3.99 -3.51
CA VAL A 115 -6.94 -3.56 -4.26
C VAL A 115 -6.51 -3.17 -5.67
N ASN A 116 -7.13 -3.79 -6.67
CA ASN A 116 -6.89 -3.47 -8.07
C ASN A 116 -7.29 -2.01 -8.34
N PHE A 117 -6.41 -1.23 -8.99
CA PHE A 117 -6.68 0.17 -9.32
C PHE A 117 -7.99 0.37 -10.10
N ALA A 118 -8.38 -0.60 -10.94
CA ALA A 118 -9.62 -0.55 -11.72
C ALA A 118 -10.91 -0.48 -10.87
N VAL A 119 -10.87 -0.88 -9.59
CA VAL A 119 -12.01 -0.73 -8.68
C VAL A 119 -12.33 0.75 -8.42
N TRP A 120 -11.35 1.63 -8.61
CA TRP A 120 -11.51 3.06 -8.41
C TRP A 120 -12.07 3.81 -9.62
N ASP A 121 -12.46 3.12 -10.72
CA ASP A 121 -13.09 3.78 -11.87
C ASP A 121 -14.35 4.56 -11.44
N GLY A 122 -14.37 5.85 -11.73
CA GLY A 122 -15.48 6.74 -11.40
C GLY A 122 -15.11 8.20 -11.21
N ILE A 123 -16.14 9.02 -10.97
CA ILE A 123 -16.01 10.44 -10.65
C ILE A 123 -16.24 10.61 -9.15
N TYR A 124 -15.30 11.29 -8.50
CA TYR A 124 -15.28 11.60 -7.09
C TYR A 124 -15.54 13.10 -6.89
N TYR A 125 -16.33 13.41 -5.87
CA TYR A 125 -16.81 14.77 -5.63
C TYR A 125 -16.27 15.31 -4.32
N ALA A 126 -15.78 16.56 -4.34
CA ALA A 126 -15.50 17.31 -3.13
C ALA A 126 -16.78 17.98 -2.63
N GLN A 127 -17.03 17.86 -1.34
CA GLN A 127 -18.08 18.61 -0.66
C GLN A 127 -17.61 20.06 -0.44
N LEU A 128 -18.41 21.01 -0.90
CA LEU A 128 -18.17 22.42 -0.58
C LEU A 128 -18.73 22.76 0.80
N PRO A 129 -18.14 23.74 1.52
CA PRO A 129 -18.71 24.22 2.77
C PRO A 129 -20.18 24.62 2.61
N SER A 130 -21.02 24.29 3.59
CA SER A 130 -22.39 24.84 3.66
C SER A 130 -22.29 26.34 3.95
N LEU A 131 -23.02 27.14 3.19
CA LEU A 131 -23.10 28.58 3.41
C LEU A 131 -24.33 28.88 4.27
N MET A 132 -24.23 29.89 5.12
CA MET A 132 -25.37 30.38 5.89
C MET A 132 -26.06 31.49 5.10
N VAL A 133 -27.33 31.31 4.74
CA VAL A 133 -28.16 32.35 4.14
C VAL A 133 -29.24 32.73 5.15
N GLN A 134 -29.18 33.96 5.66
CA GLN A 134 -30.10 34.46 6.69
C GLN A 134 -30.18 33.58 7.95
N GLY A 135 -29.05 32.99 8.36
CA GLY A 135 -29.01 32.11 9.54
C GLY A 135 -29.51 30.68 9.29
N VAL A 136 -29.91 30.35 8.07
CA VAL A 136 -30.28 28.98 7.66
C VAL A 136 -29.12 28.37 6.87
N PRO A 137 -28.63 27.15 7.23
CA PRO A 137 -27.64 26.44 6.44
C PRO A 137 -28.21 26.06 5.08
N THR A 138 -27.50 26.38 4.00
CA THR A 138 -27.85 25.87 2.66
C THR A 138 -27.46 24.41 2.55
N PRO A 139 -28.17 23.61 1.73
CA PRO A 139 -27.73 22.26 1.40
C PRO A 139 -26.29 22.24 0.89
N PHE A 140 -25.55 21.18 1.24
CA PHE A 140 -24.21 20.98 0.70
C PHE A 140 -24.26 20.83 -0.82
N SER A 141 -23.28 21.43 -1.48
CA SER A 141 -23.05 21.26 -2.91
C SER A 141 -21.81 20.43 -3.13
N PHE A 142 -21.80 19.65 -4.20
CA PHE A 142 -20.73 18.73 -4.56
C PHE A 142 -20.19 19.11 -5.93
N VAL A 143 -18.87 19.17 -6.06
CA VAL A 143 -18.19 19.45 -7.32
C VAL A 143 -17.23 18.32 -7.67
N PRO A 144 -17.12 17.90 -8.95
CA PRO A 144 -16.12 16.92 -9.34
C PRO A 144 -14.71 17.39 -8.93
N ALA A 145 -13.93 16.49 -8.34
CA ALA A 145 -12.58 16.78 -7.83
C ALA A 145 -11.54 15.78 -8.33
N LEU A 146 -11.95 14.54 -8.59
CA LEU A 146 -11.10 13.49 -9.14
C LEU A 146 -11.95 12.63 -10.09
N GLU A 147 -11.37 12.20 -11.20
CA GLU A 147 -11.94 11.18 -12.06
C GLU A 147 -10.86 10.15 -12.35
N VAL A 148 -11.22 8.88 -12.24
CA VAL A 148 -10.38 7.75 -12.63
C VAL A 148 -11.13 7.01 -13.72
N LYS A 149 -10.46 6.75 -14.84
CA LYS A 149 -10.99 5.86 -15.89
C LYS A 149 -10.00 4.76 -16.18
N VAL A 150 -10.51 3.55 -16.31
CA VAL A 150 -9.78 2.38 -16.77
C VAL A 150 -10.47 1.82 -18.01
N ASP A 151 -9.76 1.77 -19.13
CA ASP A 151 -10.32 1.24 -20.37
C ASP A 151 -10.33 -0.31 -20.39
N ALA A 152 -10.91 -0.88 -21.44
CA ALA A 152 -11.00 -2.34 -21.60
C ALA A 152 -9.63 -3.03 -21.75
N GLN A 153 -8.57 -2.25 -22.02
CA GLN A 153 -7.19 -2.73 -22.11
C GLN A 153 -6.42 -2.54 -20.79
N GLY A 154 -7.05 -1.96 -19.77
CA GLY A 154 -6.44 -1.69 -18.47
C GLY A 154 -5.60 -0.41 -18.43
N ASN A 155 -5.67 0.44 -19.47
CA ASN A 155 -5.01 1.74 -19.46
C ASN A 155 -5.76 2.67 -18.52
N GLN A 156 -5.00 3.43 -17.74
CA GLN A 156 -5.55 4.22 -16.64
C GLN A 156 -5.28 5.69 -16.88
N THR A 157 -6.34 6.48 -16.79
CA THR A 157 -6.25 7.93 -16.88
C THR A 157 -6.89 8.55 -15.65
N VAL A 158 -6.23 9.56 -15.10
CA VAL A 158 -6.68 10.28 -13.92
C VAL A 158 -6.83 11.76 -14.27
N TRP A 159 -7.91 12.37 -13.81
CA TRP A 159 -8.13 13.81 -13.87
C TRP A 159 -8.33 14.35 -12.47
N TRP A 160 -7.86 15.57 -12.25
CA TRP A 160 -8.00 16.25 -10.97
C TRP A 160 -8.40 17.71 -11.17
N ALA A 161 -9.13 18.26 -10.20
CA ALA A 161 -9.47 19.67 -10.13
C ALA A 161 -9.22 20.23 -8.73
N SER A 162 -8.63 21.42 -8.67
CA SER A 162 -8.68 22.24 -7.45
C SER A 162 -10.08 22.81 -7.27
N SER A 163 -10.55 22.82 -6.02
CA SER A 163 -11.90 23.25 -5.56
C SER A 163 -12.73 24.09 -6.56
N GLY A 164 -13.55 23.42 -7.38
CA GLY A 164 -14.51 24.05 -8.30
C GLY A 164 -14.00 24.38 -9.71
N ALA A 165 -12.72 24.15 -10.02
CA ALA A 165 -12.19 24.23 -11.37
C ALA A 165 -12.63 23.04 -12.24
N PRO A 166 -12.56 23.14 -13.58
CA PRO A 166 -12.73 21.99 -14.46
C PRO A 166 -11.66 20.91 -14.21
N LEU A 167 -12.05 19.64 -14.34
CA LEU A 167 -11.13 18.50 -14.29
C LEU A 167 -10.06 18.63 -15.39
N GLN A 168 -8.80 18.48 -15.01
CA GLN A 168 -7.65 18.43 -15.91
C GLN A 168 -6.95 17.09 -15.78
N GLN A 169 -6.56 16.52 -16.91
CA GLN A 169 -5.81 15.26 -16.91
C GLN A 169 -4.47 15.47 -16.19
N VAL A 170 -4.15 14.60 -15.23
CA VAL A 170 -2.87 14.66 -14.54
C VAL A 170 -1.77 14.10 -15.46
N ALA A 171 -0.60 14.73 -15.42
CA ALA A 171 0.54 14.31 -16.25
C ALA A 171 1.10 12.94 -15.81
N TRP A 172 1.04 12.64 -14.51
CA TRP A 172 1.43 11.38 -13.91
C TRP A 172 0.66 11.13 -12.61
N PHE A 173 0.53 9.87 -12.22
CA PHE A 173 0.08 9.48 -10.88
C PHE A 173 0.83 8.23 -10.42
N ARG A 174 0.88 8.04 -9.10
CA ARG A 174 1.42 6.85 -8.45
C ARG A 174 0.34 6.25 -7.56
N TYR A 175 0.22 4.93 -7.61
CA TYR A 175 -0.65 4.15 -6.76
C TYR A 175 0.19 3.15 -5.99
N ASP A 176 0.21 3.28 -4.66
CA ASP A 176 0.86 2.34 -3.76
C ASP A 176 -0.17 1.29 -3.33
N PHE A 177 0.12 0.01 -3.56
CA PHE A 177 -0.83 -1.06 -3.30
C PHE A 177 -0.99 -1.39 -1.81
N ALA A 178 -0.09 -0.89 -0.95
CA ALA A 178 -0.14 -1.13 0.49
C ALA A 178 -0.97 -0.04 1.18
N MET A 179 -2.18 -0.39 1.63
CA MET A 179 -3.05 0.48 2.42
C MET A 179 -3.73 -0.32 3.53
N PHE A 180 -3.20 -0.26 4.74
CA PHE A 180 -3.83 -0.75 5.95
C PHE A 180 -4.91 0.23 6.40
N VAL A 181 -5.99 -0.23 7.02
CA VAL A 181 -6.95 0.65 7.70
C VAL A 181 -6.92 0.31 9.18
N ILE A 182 -6.57 1.28 10.03
CA ILE A 182 -6.74 1.15 11.48
C ILE A 182 -7.96 1.95 11.89
N ALA A 183 -8.92 1.27 12.50
CA ALA A 183 -10.07 1.88 13.12
C ALA A 183 -9.98 1.75 14.64
N PHE A 184 -10.42 2.78 15.37
CA PHE A 184 -10.61 2.69 16.81
C PHE A 184 -11.87 3.43 17.24
N ALA A 185 -12.49 2.87 18.28
CA ALA A 185 -13.63 3.46 18.95
C ALA A 185 -13.18 4.62 19.85
N LEU A 186 -13.86 5.74 19.72
CA LEU A 186 -13.83 6.88 20.60
C LEU A 186 -14.94 6.74 21.66
N ALA A 187 -14.92 7.62 22.66
CA ALA A 187 -16.04 7.76 23.59
C ALA A 187 -17.37 7.99 22.85
N GLU A 188 -18.47 7.54 23.44
CA GLU A 188 -19.83 7.70 22.91
C GLU A 188 -20.11 6.95 21.58
N GLY A 189 -19.30 5.94 21.25
CA GLY A 189 -19.54 5.07 20.10
C GLY A 189 -19.13 5.69 18.76
N ALA A 190 -18.45 6.83 18.76
CA ALA A 190 -17.84 7.37 17.55
C ALA A 190 -16.62 6.54 17.12
N GLU A 191 -16.39 6.41 15.82
CA GLU A 191 -15.24 5.71 15.26
C GLU A 191 -14.31 6.68 14.53
N MET A 192 -13.01 6.46 14.66
CA MET A 192 -11.99 7.14 13.86
C MET A 192 -11.21 6.11 13.05
N MET A 193 -11.13 6.33 11.73
CA MET A 193 -10.44 5.45 10.79
C MET A 193 -9.25 6.17 10.17
N PHE A 194 -8.12 5.48 10.13
CA PHE A 194 -6.90 5.92 9.48
C PHE A 194 -6.52 4.94 8.37
N GLU A 195 -6.35 5.46 7.17
CA GLU A 195 -5.69 4.77 6.07
C GLU A 195 -4.19 4.88 6.32
N MET A 196 -3.56 3.77 6.66
CA MET A 196 -2.13 3.66 6.86
C MET A 196 -1.48 3.05 5.62
N GLY A 197 -0.63 3.78 4.92
CA GLY A 197 0.19 3.26 3.84
C GLY A 197 1.65 3.05 4.28
N THR A 198 2.37 2.24 3.52
CA THR A 198 3.84 2.34 3.45
C THR A 198 4.18 3.26 2.29
N ALA A 199 4.93 4.33 2.55
CA ALA A 199 5.44 5.21 1.49
C ALA A 199 6.89 4.82 1.20
N ALA A 200 7.19 4.52 -0.06
CA ALA A 200 8.54 4.16 -0.49
C ALA A 200 9.55 5.25 -0.07
N GLY A 201 10.44 4.90 0.86
CA GLY A 201 11.51 5.78 1.35
C GLY A 201 11.15 6.73 2.50
N TRP A 202 9.90 6.75 3.00
CA TRP A 202 9.46 7.68 4.06
C TRP A 202 8.83 7.01 5.29
N GLY A 203 8.72 5.68 5.30
CA GLY A 203 8.18 4.92 6.43
C GLY A 203 6.65 4.79 6.39
N LYS A 204 6.01 4.86 7.57
CA LYS A 204 4.55 4.72 7.74
C LYS A 204 3.87 6.07 7.53
N VAL A 205 2.90 6.14 6.63
CA VAL A 205 2.05 7.33 6.41
C VAL A 205 0.65 7.00 6.87
N ALA A 206 -0.01 7.89 7.61
CA ALA A 206 -1.40 7.71 8.05
C ALA A 206 -2.26 8.90 7.59
N GLY A 207 -3.23 8.65 6.73
CA GLY A 207 -4.28 9.59 6.33
C GLY A 207 -5.50 9.44 7.22
N ASN A 208 -6.01 10.54 7.76
CA ASN A 208 -7.32 10.55 8.42
C ASN A 208 -8.41 10.55 7.33
N ALA A 209 -9.03 9.39 7.12
CA ALA A 209 -10.04 9.18 6.08
C ALA A 209 -11.30 10.05 6.26
N LYS A 210 -11.54 10.56 7.47
CA LYS A 210 -12.72 11.37 7.81
C LYS A 210 -12.51 12.87 7.67
N SER A 211 -11.26 13.34 7.75
CA SER A 211 -10.95 14.76 7.96
C SER A 211 -9.85 15.30 7.04
N GLY A 212 -9.25 14.48 6.18
CA GLY A 212 -8.29 14.91 5.16
C GLY A 212 -6.91 15.32 5.69
N TYR A 213 -6.57 14.97 6.93
CA TYR A 213 -5.23 15.23 7.49
C TYR A 213 -4.25 14.10 7.14
N MET A 214 -3.02 14.47 6.78
CA MET A 214 -1.91 13.54 6.57
C MET A 214 -0.97 13.61 7.78
N LEU A 215 -0.79 12.48 8.47
CA LEU A 215 0.17 12.31 9.54
C LEU A 215 1.37 11.53 8.99
N VAL A 216 2.54 12.17 9.02
CA VAL A 216 3.82 11.56 8.64
C VAL A 216 4.61 11.27 9.90
N SER A 217 4.92 10.00 10.18
CA SER A 217 5.79 9.64 11.29
C SER A 217 7.25 9.71 10.85
N ILE A 218 8.00 10.68 11.37
CA ILE A 218 9.44 10.88 11.11
C ILE A 218 10.34 10.34 12.25
N GLN A 219 9.79 9.67 13.26
CA GLN A 219 10.54 9.17 14.44
C GLN A 219 10.65 7.65 14.52
N GLN A 220 11.82 7.19 14.97
CA GLN A 220 12.12 5.82 15.40
C GLN A 220 11.26 5.51 16.64
N GLN A 221 10.50 4.41 16.60
CA GLN A 221 9.64 4.03 17.74
C GLN A 221 10.48 3.39 18.85
N VAL A 222 10.28 3.88 20.07
CA VAL A 222 10.67 3.20 21.31
C VAL A 222 9.51 2.26 21.70
N PRO A 223 9.76 1.02 22.15
CA PRO A 223 8.71 0.07 22.53
C PRO A 223 7.74 0.66 23.56
N VAL A 224 6.46 0.30 23.43
CA VAL A 224 5.45 0.51 24.48
C VAL A 224 5.88 -0.32 25.71
N PRO A 225 6.08 0.28 26.90
CA PRO A 225 6.35 -0.49 28.10
C PRO A 225 5.18 -1.44 28.37
N ASN A 226 5.51 -2.70 28.67
CA ASN A 226 4.60 -3.81 28.94
C ASN A 226 3.22 -3.42 29.52
N LEU A 227 2.16 -3.87 28.85
CA LEU A 227 0.86 -4.15 29.46
C LEU A 227 0.76 -5.65 29.73
#